data_AF-A0A528C7Y2-F1
#
_entry.id   AF-A0A528C7Y2-F1
#
_cell.length_a   1.000
_cell.length_b   1.000
_cell.length_c   1.000
_cell.angle_alpha   90.00
_cell.angle_beta   90.00
_cell.angle_gamma   90.00
#
_symmetry.space_group_name_H-M   'P 1'
#
loop_
_entity.id
_entity.type
_entity.pdbx_description
1 polymer ?
#
loop_
_entity_poly.entity_id
_entity_poly.type
_entity_poly.pdbx_seq_one_letter_code
_entity_poly.pdbx_strand_id
1 'polypeptide(L)' 'FGVGGGGGNAVNNMITAGLRGVEFVVANTDAQALTMSKADRLIQLGAHVTEGLGAGSQPEVGRAAAEEC' A
#
# COMPACT_ATOMS: atom_id res chain seq x y z
N PHE A 1 -9.09 -0.67 -4.22
CA PHE A 1 -7.88 -1.33 -3.71
C PHE A 1 -6.66 -0.71 -4.39
N GLY A 2 -5.71 -0.17 -3.65
CA GLY A 2 -4.48 0.42 -4.17
C GLY A 2 -3.27 -0.39 -3.73
N VAL A 3 -2.32 -0.65 -4.64
CA VAL A 3 -1.09 -1.39 -4.33
C VAL A 3 0.12 -0.51 -4.62
N GLY A 4 1.08 -0.51 -3.69
CA GLY A 4 2.31 0.30 -3.79
C GLY A 4 2.05 1.80 -3.68
N GLY A 5 3.11 2.60 -3.88
CA GLY A 5 3.02 4.06 -3.74
C GLY A 5 2.05 4.71 -4.74
N GLY A 6 2.09 4.29 -6.02
CA GLY A 6 1.19 4.81 -7.06
C GLY A 6 -0.28 4.48 -6.79
N GLY A 7 -0.57 3.23 -6.42
CA GLY A 7 -1.93 2.80 -6.08
C GLY A 7 -2.46 3.47 -4.82
N GLY A 8 -1.61 3.63 -3.79
CA GLY A 8 -1.94 4.36 -2.57
C GLY A 8 -2.28 5.83 -2.84
N ASN A 9 -1.52 6.51 -3.71
CA ASN A 9 -1.79 7.88 -4.11
C ASN A 9 -3.12 8.01 -4.89
N ALA A 10 -3.40 7.07 -5.80
CA ALA A 10 -4.68 7.06 -6.52
C ALA A 10 -5.86 6.90 -5.55
N VAL A 11 -5.74 6.00 -4.56
CA VAL A 11 -6.76 5.83 -3.51
C VAL A 11 -6.94 7.10 -2.69
N ASN A 12 -5.85 7.75 -2.26
CA ASN A 12 -5.91 9.01 -1.53
C ASN A 12 -6.64 10.11 -2.32
N ASN A 13 -6.43 10.17 -3.63
CA ASN A 13 -7.13 11.10 -4.52
C ASN A 13 -8.62 10.79 -4.61
N MET A 14 -9.01 9.51 -4.73
CA MET A 14 -10.42 9.10 -4.73
C MET A 14 -11.12 9.45 -3.43
N ILE A 15 -10.46 9.26 -2.29
CA ILE A 15 -10.97 9.65 -0.96
C ILE A 15 -11.14 11.17 -0.88
N THR A 16 -10.12 11.91 -1.31
CA THR A 16 -10.15 13.38 -1.27
C THR A 16 -11.21 13.96 -2.22
N ALA A 17 -11.50 13.28 -3.33
CA ALA A 17 -12.57 13.64 -4.26
C ALA A 17 -13.98 13.32 -3.71
N GLY A 18 -14.09 12.71 -2.52
CA GLY A 18 -15.38 12.41 -1.89
C GLY A 18 -16.11 11.24 -2.52
N LEU A 19 -15.39 10.27 -3.11
CA LEU A 19 -16.00 9.04 -3.60
C LEU A 19 -16.58 8.25 -2.42
N ARG A 20 -17.89 8.00 -2.47
CA ARG A 20 -18.66 7.33 -1.41
C ARG A 20 -19.17 5.96 -1.86
N GLY A 21 -19.52 5.12 -0.90
CA GLY A 21 -20.11 3.80 -1.16
C GLY A 21 -19.11 2.73 -1.60
N VAL A 22 -17.82 2.98 -1.38
CA VAL A 22 -16.73 2.02 -1.65
C VAL A 22 -15.84 1.91 -0.42
N GLU A 23 -15.24 0.74 -0.23
CA GLU A 23 -14.22 0.53 0.81
C GLU A 23 -12.84 0.75 0.20
N PHE A 24 -12.05 1.62 0.85
CA PHE A 24 -10.69 1.88 0.43
C PHE A 24 -9.72 0.99 1.21
N VAL A 25 -8.96 0.20 0.44
CA VAL A 25 -7.88 -0.64 0.96
C VAL A 25 -6.60 -0.27 0.24
N VAL A 26 -5.51 -0.08 0.98
CA VAL A 26 -4.16 0.14 0.45
C VAL A 26 -3.22 -0.94 0.98
N ALA A 27 -2.47 -1.56 0.08
CA ALA A 27 -1.42 -2.51 0.40
C ALA A 27 -0.06 -1.97 -0.09
N ASN A 28 0.95 -1.94 0.78
CA ASN A 28 2.28 -1.45 0.41
C ASN A 28 3.36 -2.11 1.25
N THR A 29 4.56 -2.24 0.70
CA THR A 29 5.76 -2.70 1.43
C THR A 29 6.39 -1.61 2.29
N ASP A 30 6.14 -0.35 1.94
CA ASP A 30 6.67 0.81 2.66
C ASP A 30 5.70 1.21 3.80
N ALA A 31 6.17 1.09 5.04
CA ALA A 31 5.40 1.40 6.23
C ALA A 31 5.14 2.91 6.39
N GLN A 32 6.07 3.77 5.96
CA GLN A 32 5.89 5.22 5.99
C GLN A 32 4.82 5.67 4.98
N ALA A 33 4.80 5.04 3.81
CA ALA A 33 3.76 5.32 2.83
C ALA A 33 2.37 4.89 3.31
N LEU A 34 2.27 3.81 4.10
CA LEU A 34 1.00 3.36 4.69
C LEU A 34 0.50 4.32 5.77
N THR A 35 1.36 4.82 6.66
CA THR A 35 0.93 5.77 7.69
C THR A 35 0.43 7.09 7.12
N MET A 36 0.88 7.45 5.92
CA MET A 36 0.42 8.62 5.16
C MET A 36 -0.87 8.37 4.35
N SER A 37 -1.37 7.13 4.28
CA SER A 37 -2.59 6.81 3.53
C SER A 37 -3.86 7.24 4.28
N LYS A 38 -4.86 7.68 3.53
CA LYS A 38 -6.18 8.06 4.05
C LYS A 38 -7.19 6.90 4.03
N ALA A 39 -6.78 5.72 3.54
CA ALA A 39 -7.66 4.58 3.39
C ALA A 39 -8.01 3.94 4.75
N ASP A 40 -9.23 3.41 4.87
CA ASP A 40 -9.71 2.80 6.11
C ASP A 40 -8.99 1.49 6.45
N ARG A 41 -8.56 0.74 5.42
CA ARG A 41 -7.80 -0.50 5.58
C ARG A 41 -6.40 -0.38 4.99
N LEU A 42 -5.40 -0.66 5.82
CA LEU A 42 -3.99 -0.62 5.46
C LEU A 42 -3.38 -2.01 5.64
N ILE A 43 -2.66 -2.50 4.64
CA ILE A 43 -1.98 -3.80 4.65
C ILE A 43 -0.50 -3.56 4.39
N GLN A 44 0.34 -3.92 5.36
CA GLN A 44 1.79 -3.94 5.16
C GLN A 44 2.19 -5.28 4.53
N LEU A 45 2.80 -5.21 3.34
CA LEU A 45 3.33 -6.36 2.62
C LEU A 45 4.79 -6.59 3.04
N GLY A 46 5.18 -7.86 3.22
CA GLY A 46 6.56 -8.24 3.48
C GLY A 46 7.21 -7.51 4.65
N ALA A 47 6.58 -7.55 5.82
CA ALA A 47 7.11 -6.90 7.01
C ALA A 47 8.49 -7.48 7.38
N HIS A 48 8.71 -8.77 7.14
CA HIS A 48 10.02 -9.41 7.34
C HIS A 48 10.93 -9.29 6.12
N VAL A 49 10.41 -9.35 4.89
CA VAL A 49 11.22 -9.22 3.67
C VAL A 49 11.77 -7.81 3.45
N THR A 50 11.01 -6.78 3.79
CA THR A 50 11.34 -5.38 3.49
C THR A 50 11.63 -4.52 4.71
N GLU A 51 11.34 -5.04 5.92
CA GLU A 51 11.45 -4.31 7.19
C GLU A 51 10.68 -2.96 7.18
N GLY A 52 9.68 -2.82 6.31
CA GLY A 52 8.92 -1.59 6.13
C GLY A 52 9.62 -0.49 5.32
N LEU A 53 10.78 -0.77 4.71
CA LEU A 53 11.55 0.18 3.88
C LEU A 53 11.11 0.19 2.40
N GLY A 54 10.23 -0.74 2.03
CA GLY A 54 9.72 -0.88 0.67
C GLY A 54 10.57 -1.79 -0.22
N ALA A 55 10.02 -2.15 -1.38
CA ALA A 55 10.65 -3.07 -2.32
C ALA A 55 11.82 -2.48 -3.13
N GLY A 56 12.16 -1.20 -2.98
CA GLY A 56 13.32 -0.59 -3.65
C GLY A 56 13.27 -0.65 -5.19
N SER A 57 12.08 -0.58 -5.79
CA SER A 57 11.85 -0.75 -7.25
C SER A 57 12.24 -2.13 -7.81
N GLN A 58 12.40 -3.14 -6.95
CA GLN A 58 12.68 -4.52 -7.32
C GLN A 58 11.37 -5.33 -7.34
N PRO A 59 10.84 -5.72 -8.52
CA PRO A 59 9.57 -6.44 -8.62
C PRO A 59 9.57 -7.79 -7.89
N GLU A 60 10.72 -8.48 -7.86
CA GLU A 60 10.90 -9.74 -7.16
C GLU A 60 10.75 -9.62 -5.64
N VAL A 61 11.24 -8.51 -5.06
CA VAL A 61 11.04 -8.19 -3.64
C VAL A 61 9.58 -7.91 -3.36
N GLY A 62 8.92 -7.15 -4.24
CA GLY A 62 7.48 -6.89 -4.14
C GLY A 62 6.63 -8.17 -4.22
N ARG A 63 7.01 -9.11 -5.08
CA ARG A 63 6.36 -10.43 -5.16
C ARG A 63 6.56 -11.23 -3.88
N ALA A 64 7.80 -11.38 -3.41
CA ALA A 64 8.10 -12.11 -2.19
C ALA A 64 7.36 -11.52 -0.97
N ALA A 65 7.31 -10.19 -0.88
CA ALA A 65 6.57 -9.49 0.15
C ALA A 65 5.05 -9.73 0.11
N ALA A 66 4.47 -9.91 -1.09
CA ALA A 66 3.06 -10.26 -1.24
C ALA A 66 2.76 -11.74 -0.97
N GLU A 67 3.73 -12.63 -1.21
CA GLU A 67 3.63 -14.07 -0.92
C GLU A 67 3.83 -14.38 0.58
N GLU A 68 4.55 -13.53 1.31
CA GLU A 68 4.74 -13.62 2.77
C GLU A 68 3.45 -13.40 3.57
N CYS A 69 2.48 -12.65 3.01
CA CYS A 69 1.30 -12.14 3.70
C CYS A 69 0.49 -13.16 4.52
#